data_AF-A0AAQ3NEJ0-F1
#
_entry.id   AF-A0AAQ3NEJ0-F1
#
_cell.length_a   1.000
_cell.length_b   1.000
_cell.length_c   1.000
_cell.angle_alpha   90.00
_cell.angle_beta   90.00
_cell.angle_gamma   90.00
#
_symmetry.space_group_name_H-M   'P 1'
#
loop_
_entity.id
_entity.type
_entity.pdbx_description
1 polymer ?
#
loop_
_entity_poly.entity_id
_entity_poly.type
_entity_poly.pdbx_seq_one_letter_code
_entity_poly.pdbx_strand_id
1 'polypeptide(L)'
;MSFLPEELWRRILEIGIESSGFSYKDLCCVSISCRRLHRLSSEDLLWNRLLSADYPQPHPSSSTSSKSLYKLRFERDKERRIAAHRRAVLRKESQIAEHSRKLREIQTRVAQETATATQTAQDLSNLRRARQAFVALNVWQPEVVRSRQKQMVEQSAVPAECRIHALEMELKLCKQQIAGLELFYKDEKRRLDTAKEELASMKYHPMEERKTISQRGNKHVKRKKLTICNSCESLIC
;
A
#
# COMPACT_ATOMS: atom_id res chain seq x y z
N MET A 1 -10.83 58.38 7.34
CA MET A 1 -10.26 57.22 6.61
C MET A 1 -10.97 57.15 5.26
N SER A 2 -10.30 57.53 4.17
CA SER A 2 -10.84 57.50 2.81
C SER A 2 -11.18 56.06 2.41
N PHE A 3 -12.45 55.70 2.53
CA PHE A 3 -12.94 54.40 2.13
C PHE A 3 -12.89 54.32 0.61
N LEU A 4 -11.95 53.53 0.07
CA LEU A 4 -11.92 53.17 -1.35
C LEU A 4 -13.35 52.71 -1.76
N PRO A 5 -13.93 53.15 -2.89
CA PRO A 5 -15.24 52.71 -3.37
C PRO A 5 -15.39 51.19 -3.54
N GLU A 6 -16.62 50.67 -3.54
CA GLU A 6 -16.89 49.23 -3.65
C GLU A 6 -16.53 48.66 -5.02
N GLU A 7 -16.67 49.48 -6.06
CA GLU A 7 -16.32 49.17 -7.44
C GLU A 7 -14.82 48.92 -7.57
N LEU A 8 -14.00 49.72 -6.88
CA LEU A 8 -12.54 49.54 -6.88
C LEU A 8 -12.14 48.30 -6.10
N TRP A 9 -12.75 48.03 -4.94
CA TRP A 9 -12.49 46.78 -4.20
C TRP A 9 -12.90 45.55 -5.01
N ARG A 10 -14.06 45.58 -5.67
CA ARG A 10 -14.51 44.52 -6.56
C ARG A 10 -13.50 44.30 -7.67
N ARG A 11 -13.04 45.37 -8.33
CA ARG A 11 -12.06 45.29 -9.41
C ARG A 11 -10.72 44.72 -8.94
N ILE A 12 -10.26 45.09 -7.74
CA ILE A 12 -9.05 44.52 -7.14
C ILE A 12 -9.19 43.02 -6.91
N LEU A 13 -10.30 42.56 -6.33
CA LEU A 13 -10.56 41.14 -6.10
C LEU A 13 -10.67 40.37 -7.42
N GLU A 14 -11.35 40.95 -8.40
CA GLU A 14 -11.47 40.40 -9.75
C GLU A 14 -10.12 40.19 -10.44
N ILE A 15 -9.27 41.22 -10.47
CA ILE A 15 -7.92 41.16 -11.06
C ILE A 15 -7.07 40.14 -10.32
N GLY A 16 -7.19 40.07 -8.99
CA GLY A 16 -6.49 39.08 -8.18
C GLY A 16 -6.86 37.63 -8.56
N ILE A 17 -8.13 37.36 -8.86
CA ILE A 17 -8.58 36.04 -9.31
C ILE A 17 -8.13 35.78 -10.76
N GLU A 18 -8.29 36.75 -11.67
CA GLU A 18 -7.87 36.63 -13.09
C GLU A 18 -6.37 36.34 -13.22
N SER A 19 -5.55 36.99 -12.39
CA SER A 19 -4.10 36.80 -12.35
C SER A 19 -3.66 35.53 -11.60
N SER A 20 -4.60 34.69 -11.13
CA SER A 20 -4.33 33.54 -10.27
C SER A 20 -3.60 33.88 -8.95
N GLY A 21 -3.59 35.16 -8.56
CA GLY A 21 -3.01 35.64 -7.30
C GLY A 21 -3.90 35.42 -6.08
N PHE A 22 -5.21 35.29 -6.28
CA PHE A 22 -6.19 34.96 -5.24
C PHE A 22 -6.89 33.63 -5.51
N SER A 23 -6.85 32.76 -4.51
CA SER A 23 -7.61 31.52 -4.45
C SER A 23 -8.92 31.68 -3.66
N TYR A 24 -9.77 30.64 -3.67
CA TYR A 24 -10.96 30.60 -2.81
C TYR A 24 -10.63 30.78 -1.31
N LYS A 25 -9.42 30.39 -0.88
CA LYS A 25 -8.99 30.55 0.52
C LYS A 25 -8.82 32.02 0.86
N ASP A 26 -8.21 32.78 -0.05
CA ASP A 26 -7.97 34.22 0.13
C ASP A 26 -9.30 34.97 0.15
N LEU A 27 -10.24 34.58 -0.70
CA LEU A 27 -11.59 35.15 -0.71
C LEU A 27 -12.35 34.85 0.60
N CYS A 28 -12.20 33.64 1.15
CA CYS A 28 -12.71 33.29 2.48
C CYS A 28 -12.04 34.12 3.59
N CYS A 29 -10.72 34.32 3.54
CA CYS A 29 -9.99 35.17 4.49
C CYS A 29 -10.44 36.64 4.41
N VAL A 30 -10.66 37.16 3.21
CA VAL A 30 -11.20 38.52 3.00
C VAL A 30 -12.62 38.63 3.58
N SER A 31 -13.43 37.58 3.47
CA SER A 31 -14.80 37.57 3.97
C SER A 31 -14.93 37.71 5.49
N ILE A 32 -13.92 37.28 6.24
CA ILE A 32 -13.89 37.38 7.71
C ILE A 32 -13.30 38.70 8.22
N SER A 33 -12.66 39.49 7.36
CA SER A 33 -11.98 40.74 7.77
C SER A 33 -12.95 41.85 8.19
N CYS A 34 -14.01 42.12 7.40
CA CYS A 34 -15.03 43.11 7.77
C CYS A 34 -16.37 42.86 7.06
N ARG A 35 -17.47 43.45 7.57
CA ARG A 35 -18.83 43.29 7.01
C ARG A 35 -18.92 43.68 5.54
N ARG A 36 -18.21 44.73 5.15
CA ARG A 36 -18.18 45.24 3.78
C ARG A 36 -17.51 44.23 2.83
N LEU A 37 -16.34 43.73 3.20
CA LEU A 37 -15.62 42.71 2.43
C LEU A 37 -16.32 41.36 2.44
N HIS A 38 -17.04 41.02 3.50
CA HIS A 38 -17.93 39.85 3.54
C HIS A 38 -19.01 39.91 2.44
N ARG A 39 -19.62 41.08 2.24
CA ARG A 39 -20.62 41.29 1.18
C ARG A 39 -19.99 41.16 -0.20
N LEU A 40 -18.89 41.87 -0.45
CA LEU A 40 -18.19 41.86 -1.75
C LEU A 40 -17.64 40.47 -2.10
N SER A 41 -17.02 39.77 -1.14
CA SER A 41 -16.48 38.42 -1.34
C SER A 41 -17.56 37.35 -1.56
N SER A 42 -18.83 37.66 -1.27
CA SER A 42 -19.95 36.74 -1.47
C SER A 42 -20.66 36.93 -2.82
N GLU A 43 -20.17 37.84 -3.67
CA GLU A 43 -20.75 38.10 -4.99
C GLU A 43 -20.51 36.96 -5.97
N ASP A 44 -21.57 36.57 -6.69
CA ASP A 44 -21.53 35.44 -7.63
C ASP A 44 -20.54 35.63 -8.78
N LEU A 45 -20.25 36.88 -9.19
CA LEU A 45 -19.27 37.17 -10.25
C LEU A 45 -17.87 36.65 -9.89
N LEU A 46 -17.43 36.85 -8.64
CA LEU A 46 -16.11 36.38 -8.17
C LEU A 46 -16.05 34.85 -8.12
N TRP A 47 -17.12 34.21 -7.62
CA TRP A 47 -17.20 32.76 -7.54
C TRP A 47 -17.38 32.10 -8.91
N ASN A 48 -18.04 32.76 -9.87
CA ASN A 48 -18.13 32.30 -11.26
C ASN A 48 -16.74 32.30 -11.93
N ARG A 49 -15.94 33.35 -11.71
CA ARG A 49 -14.57 33.40 -12.22
C ARG A 49 -13.71 32.28 -11.63
N LEU A 50 -13.79 32.07 -10.31
CA LEU A 50 -13.11 30.94 -9.65
C LEU A 50 -13.60 29.59 -10.18
N LEU A 51 -14.91 29.43 -10.39
CA LEU A 51 -15.48 28.22 -10.99
C LEU A 51 -14.93 27.97 -12.40
N SER A 52 -14.86 29.00 -13.24
CA SER A 52 -14.32 28.88 -14.60
C SER A 52 -12.83 28.57 -14.61
N ALA A 53 -12.05 29.15 -13.68
CA ALA A 53 -10.62 28.89 -13.55
C ALA A 53 -10.32 27.48 -13.01
N ASP A 54 -10.96 27.08 -11.90
CA ASP A 54 -10.67 25.82 -11.21
C ASP A 54 -11.41 24.62 -11.81
N TYR A 55 -12.58 24.84 -12.42
CA TYR A 55 -13.50 23.80 -12.89
C TYR A 55 -14.08 24.13 -14.29
N PRO A 56 -13.28 24.07 -15.37
CA PRO A 56 -13.65 24.53 -16.72
C PRO A 56 -14.78 23.75 -17.43
N GLN A 57 -15.46 22.81 -16.75
CA GLN A 57 -16.58 22.07 -17.35
C GLN A 57 -17.85 22.91 -17.44
N PRO A 58 -18.63 22.84 -18.54
CA PRO A 58 -19.91 23.55 -18.68
C PRO A 58 -20.85 23.28 -17.48
N HIS A 59 -21.50 24.33 -16.98
CA HIS A 59 -22.47 24.22 -15.89
C HIS A 59 -23.87 24.47 -16.44
N PRO A 60 -24.87 23.65 -16.10
CA PRO A 60 -26.26 24.04 -16.31
C PRO A 60 -26.54 25.29 -15.46
N SER A 61 -27.32 26.22 -16.01
CA SER A 61 -27.81 27.40 -15.29
C SER A 61 -28.71 26.97 -14.13
N SER A 62 -28.10 26.70 -12.98
CA SER A 62 -28.81 26.31 -11.76
C SER A 62 -29.26 27.56 -11.01
N SER A 63 -30.40 27.49 -10.33
CA SER A 63 -30.87 28.54 -9.41
C SER A 63 -30.01 28.71 -8.14
N THR A 64 -28.99 27.86 -7.96
CA THR A 64 -28.04 27.91 -6.84
C THR A 64 -26.95 28.95 -7.05
N SER A 65 -26.59 29.69 -6.00
CA SER A 65 -25.51 30.68 -6.05
C SER A 65 -24.18 30.06 -6.45
N SER A 66 -23.35 30.81 -7.16
CA SER A 66 -22.05 30.35 -7.68
C SER A 66 -21.12 29.89 -6.56
N LYS A 67 -21.21 30.54 -5.40
CA LYS A 67 -20.51 30.13 -4.17
C LYS A 67 -20.90 28.74 -3.68
N SER A 68 -22.21 28.43 -3.71
CA SER A 68 -22.71 27.10 -3.30
C SER A 68 -22.30 26.01 -4.29
N LEU A 69 -22.33 26.32 -5.59
CA LEU A 69 -21.88 25.41 -6.65
C LEU A 69 -20.37 25.13 -6.55
N TYR A 70 -19.55 26.16 -6.28
CA TYR A 70 -18.12 26.00 -6.04
C TYR A 70 -17.86 25.07 -4.86
N LYS A 71 -18.55 25.28 -3.74
CA LYS A 71 -18.44 24.43 -2.55
C LYS A 71 -18.79 22.96 -2.87
N LEU A 72 -19.89 22.72 -3.59
CA LEU A 72 -20.28 21.36 -4.00
C LEU A 72 -19.21 20.69 -4.87
N ARG A 73 -18.65 21.40 -5.85
CA ARG A 73 -17.59 20.86 -6.72
C ARG A 73 -16.31 20.58 -5.96
N PHE A 74 -15.93 21.48 -5.05
CA PHE A 74 -14.78 21.31 -4.17
C PHE A 74 -14.90 20.06 -3.32
N GLU A 75 -16.02 19.86 -2.61
CA GLU A 75 -16.24 18.67 -1.78
C GLU A 75 -16.23 17.39 -2.63
N ARG A 76 -16.92 17.39 -3.78
CA ARG A 76 -16.90 16.25 -4.70
C ARG A 76 -15.49 15.93 -5.21
N ASP A 77 -14.66 16.93 -5.47
CA ASP A 77 -13.29 16.74 -5.93
C ASP A 77 -12.37 16.25 -4.80
N LYS A 78 -12.52 16.79 -3.60
CA LYS A 78 -11.87 16.31 -2.37
C LYS A 78 -12.20 14.85 -2.10
N GLU A 79 -13.47 14.47 -2.16
CA GLU A 79 -13.92 13.08 -2.01
C GLU A 79 -13.33 12.17 -3.09
N ARG A 80 -13.29 12.63 -4.36
CA ARG A 80 -12.64 11.89 -5.45
C ARG A 80 -11.15 11.66 -5.17
N ARG A 81 -10.43 12.68 -4.70
CA ARG A 81 -9.01 12.55 -4.31
C ARG A 81 -8.80 11.58 -3.15
N ILE A 82 -9.63 11.66 -2.10
CA ILE A 82 -9.59 10.73 -0.96
C ILE A 82 -9.89 9.30 -1.42
N ALA A 83 -10.92 9.10 -2.24
CA ALA A 83 -11.28 7.79 -2.77
C ALA A 83 -10.19 7.22 -3.67
N ALA A 84 -9.56 8.04 -4.53
CA ALA A 84 -8.44 7.64 -5.36
C ALA A 84 -7.23 7.20 -4.52
N HIS A 85 -6.90 7.97 -3.46
CA HIS A 85 -5.85 7.62 -2.51
C HIS A 85 -6.15 6.32 -1.77
N ARG A 86 -7.37 6.15 -1.22
CA ARG A 86 -7.81 4.90 -0.59
C ARG A 86 -7.68 3.69 -1.52
N ARG A 87 -8.08 3.84 -2.79
CA ARG A 87 -7.90 2.78 -3.80
C ARG A 87 -6.43 2.47 -4.05
N ALA A 88 -5.55 3.48 -4.10
CA ALA A 88 -4.12 3.26 -4.27
C ALA A 88 -3.52 2.47 -3.09
N VAL A 89 -3.89 2.84 -1.86
CA VAL A 89 -3.51 2.13 -0.64
C VAL A 89 -3.98 0.67 -0.68
N LEU A 90 -5.25 0.42 -0.98
CA LEU A 90 -5.80 -0.93 -1.05
C LEU A 90 -5.11 -1.81 -2.12
N ARG A 91 -4.75 -1.23 -3.27
CA ARG A 91 -3.98 -1.95 -4.30
C ARG A 91 -2.61 -2.38 -3.80
N LYS A 92 -1.92 -1.51 -3.04
CA LYS A 92 -0.62 -1.84 -2.44
C LYS A 92 -0.75 -2.88 -1.32
N GLU A 93 -1.77 -2.77 -0.47
CA GLU A 93 -2.07 -3.80 0.53
C GLU A 93 -2.35 -5.17 -0.10
N SER A 94 -3.11 -5.19 -1.21
CA SER A 94 -3.34 -6.40 -2.00
C SER A 94 -2.03 -6.97 -2.56
N GLN A 95 -1.16 -6.12 -3.12
CA GLN A 95 0.17 -6.54 -3.61
C GLN A 95 1.02 -7.19 -2.50
N ILE A 96 1.01 -6.63 -1.29
CA ILE A 96 1.69 -7.20 -0.11
C ILE A 96 1.12 -8.58 0.25
N ALA A 97 -0.21 -8.73 0.23
CA ALA A 97 -0.87 -10.01 0.49
C ALA A 97 -0.49 -11.08 -0.55
N GLU A 98 -0.43 -10.71 -1.83
CA GLU A 98 0.01 -11.56 -2.93
C GLU A 98 1.46 -12.03 -2.76
N HIS A 99 2.40 -11.12 -2.51
CA HIS A 99 3.80 -11.46 -2.24
C HIS A 99 3.94 -12.37 -1.02
N SER A 100 3.16 -12.09 0.05
CA SER A 100 3.15 -12.93 1.26
C SER A 100 2.60 -14.33 1.00
N ARG A 101 1.60 -14.48 0.11
CA ARG A 101 1.10 -15.79 -0.31
C ARG A 101 2.16 -16.54 -1.10
N LYS A 102 2.80 -15.90 -2.09
CA LYS A 102 3.87 -16.52 -2.89
C LYS A 102 5.05 -16.98 -2.02
N LEU A 103 5.44 -16.21 -1.02
CA LEU A 103 6.49 -16.64 -0.08
C LEU A 103 6.11 -17.92 0.67
N ARG A 104 4.86 -18.04 1.12
CA ARG A 104 4.36 -19.27 1.75
C ARG A 104 4.36 -20.45 0.78
N GLU A 105 3.94 -20.23 -0.47
CA GLU A 105 3.97 -21.26 -1.51
C GLU A 105 5.41 -21.75 -1.78
N ILE A 106 6.38 -20.83 -1.89
CA ILE A 106 7.80 -21.18 -2.07
C ILE A 106 8.32 -21.97 -0.86
N GLN A 107 7.98 -21.56 0.37
CA GLN A 107 8.37 -22.29 1.58
C GLN A 107 7.81 -23.72 1.60
N THR A 108 6.54 -23.90 1.22
CA THR A 108 5.95 -25.24 1.11
C THR A 108 6.68 -26.10 0.08
N ARG A 109 7.05 -25.53 -1.08
CA ARG A 109 7.83 -26.25 -2.10
C ARG A 109 9.22 -26.63 -1.60
N VAL A 110 9.91 -25.73 -0.90
CA VAL A 110 11.21 -26.06 -0.28
C VAL A 110 11.06 -27.19 0.73
N ALA A 111 10.00 -27.19 1.55
CA ALA A 111 9.72 -28.28 2.49
C ALA A 111 9.45 -29.62 1.78
N GLN A 112 8.76 -29.60 0.64
CA GLN A 112 8.53 -30.78 -0.18
C GLN A 112 9.83 -31.31 -0.80
N GLU A 113 10.62 -30.44 -1.44
CA GLU A 113 11.89 -30.85 -2.08
C GLU A 113 12.91 -31.34 -1.06
N THR A 114 12.95 -30.74 0.13
CA THR A 114 13.80 -31.22 1.24
C THR A 114 13.35 -32.60 1.73
N ALA A 115 12.04 -32.84 1.87
CA ALA A 115 11.52 -34.16 2.23
C ALA A 115 11.88 -35.21 1.17
N THR A 116 11.68 -34.91 -0.12
CA THR A 116 12.08 -35.78 -1.23
C THR A 116 13.59 -36.07 -1.18
N ALA A 117 14.42 -35.04 -1.02
CA ALA A 117 15.87 -35.21 -0.91
C ALA A 117 16.27 -36.10 0.27
N THR A 118 15.61 -35.97 1.43
CA THR A 118 15.88 -36.84 2.58
C THR A 118 15.48 -38.29 2.32
N GLN A 119 14.35 -38.52 1.65
CA GLN A 119 13.90 -39.86 1.28
C GLN A 119 14.86 -40.50 0.27
N THR A 120 15.20 -39.81 -0.81
CA THR A 120 16.18 -40.28 -1.82
C THR A 120 17.54 -40.56 -1.18
N ALA A 121 17.99 -39.73 -0.22
CA ALA A 121 19.24 -39.97 0.50
C ALA A 121 19.18 -41.23 1.39
N GLN A 122 18.05 -41.48 2.06
CA GLN A 122 17.83 -42.70 2.83
C GLN A 122 17.82 -43.94 1.92
N ASP A 123 17.09 -43.90 0.80
CA ASP A 123 17.00 -44.99 -0.16
C ASP A 123 18.37 -45.33 -0.77
N LEU A 124 19.15 -44.30 -1.10
CA LEU A 124 20.51 -44.47 -1.57
C LEU A 124 21.42 -45.12 -0.52
N SER A 125 21.27 -44.75 0.76
CA SER A 125 22.01 -45.37 1.86
C SER A 125 21.62 -46.84 2.05
N ASN A 126 20.32 -47.15 1.95
CA ASN A 126 19.78 -48.50 2.07
C ASN A 126 20.25 -49.39 0.92
N LEU A 127 20.25 -48.89 -0.31
CA LEU A 127 20.77 -49.62 -1.47
C LEU A 127 22.27 -49.88 -1.37
N ARG A 128 23.05 -48.90 -0.91
CA ARG A 128 24.50 -49.09 -0.69
C ARG A 128 24.76 -50.15 0.40
N ARG A 129 23.99 -50.14 1.49
CA ARG A 129 24.08 -51.15 2.54
C ARG A 129 23.69 -52.54 2.04
N ALA A 130 22.60 -52.65 1.28
CA ALA A 130 22.17 -53.91 0.68
C ALA A 130 23.22 -54.47 -0.30
N ARG A 131 23.83 -53.60 -1.12
CA ARG A 131 24.95 -53.97 -1.99
C ARG A 131 26.15 -54.50 -1.20
N GLN A 132 26.56 -53.81 -0.14
CA GLN A 132 27.68 -54.24 0.70
C GLN A 132 27.40 -55.61 1.35
N ALA A 133 26.18 -55.81 1.87
CA ALA A 133 25.75 -57.09 2.43
C ALA A 133 25.76 -58.21 1.37
N PHE A 134 25.31 -57.92 0.14
CA PHE A 134 25.35 -58.88 -0.97
C PHE A 134 26.79 -59.27 -1.35
N VAL A 135 27.70 -58.29 -1.43
CA VAL A 135 29.13 -58.57 -1.68
C VAL A 135 29.71 -59.43 -0.57
N ALA A 136 29.41 -59.13 0.70
CA ALA A 136 29.86 -59.95 1.82
C ALA A 136 29.30 -61.39 1.76
N LEU A 137 28.01 -61.58 1.45
CA LEU A 137 27.42 -62.91 1.27
C LEU A 137 28.11 -63.70 0.15
N ASN A 138 28.44 -63.05 -0.97
CA ASN A 138 29.16 -63.70 -2.08
C ASN A 138 30.57 -64.20 -1.68
N VAL A 139 31.23 -63.54 -0.73
CA VAL A 139 32.57 -63.92 -0.26
C VAL A 139 32.53 -65.09 0.74
N TRP A 140 31.46 -65.21 1.53
CA TRP A 140 31.44 -66.10 2.71
C TRP A 140 30.48 -67.31 2.60
N GLN A 141 29.66 -67.42 1.55
CA GLN A 141 28.70 -68.53 1.41
C GLN A 141 29.07 -69.56 0.34
N PRO A 142 28.72 -70.86 0.53
CA PRO A 142 28.85 -71.90 -0.49
C PRO A 142 27.98 -71.62 -1.73
N GLU A 143 28.48 -72.00 -2.91
CA GLU A 143 27.90 -71.75 -4.24
C GLU A 143 26.39 -72.07 -4.35
N VAL A 144 25.94 -73.17 -3.74
CA VAL A 144 24.55 -73.66 -3.84
C VAL A 144 23.54 -72.74 -3.16
N VAL A 145 23.93 -72.12 -2.04
CA VAL A 145 23.10 -71.13 -1.33
C VAL A 145 23.07 -69.82 -2.10
N ARG A 146 24.18 -69.49 -2.75
CA ARG A 146 24.37 -68.28 -3.57
C ARG A 146 23.43 -68.27 -4.78
N SER A 147 23.31 -69.38 -5.51
CA SER A 147 22.43 -69.49 -6.69
C SER A 147 20.96 -69.21 -6.36
N ARG A 148 20.48 -69.78 -5.25
CA ARG A 148 19.08 -69.65 -4.80
C ARG A 148 18.77 -68.25 -4.27
N GLN A 149 19.69 -67.65 -3.50
CA GLN A 149 19.54 -66.27 -3.01
C GLN A 149 19.66 -65.25 -4.14
N LYS A 150 20.58 -65.46 -5.09
CA LYS A 150 20.74 -64.63 -6.29
C LYS A 150 19.45 -64.60 -7.10
N GLN A 151 18.83 -65.75 -7.35
CA GLN A 151 17.54 -65.84 -8.06
C GLN A 151 16.37 -65.14 -7.32
N MET A 152 16.40 -65.10 -5.98
CA MET A 152 15.39 -64.39 -5.17
C MET A 152 15.61 -62.88 -5.11
N VAL A 153 16.87 -62.41 -5.19
CA VAL A 153 17.23 -60.98 -5.06
C VAL A 153 17.30 -60.28 -6.43
N GLU A 154 17.62 -60.99 -7.52
CA GLU A 154 17.63 -60.49 -8.90
C GLU A 154 16.21 -60.26 -9.49
N GLN A 155 15.17 -60.14 -8.67
CA GLN A 155 13.82 -59.77 -9.13
C GLN A 155 13.72 -58.37 -9.77
N SER A 156 14.79 -57.56 -9.71
CA SER A 156 14.90 -56.29 -10.44
C SER A 156 15.73 -56.43 -11.70
N ALA A 157 15.13 -56.12 -12.87
CA ALA A 157 15.79 -56.17 -14.18
C ALA A 157 16.94 -55.16 -14.36
N VAL A 158 17.08 -54.18 -13.46
CA VAL A 158 18.07 -53.10 -13.55
C VAL A 158 19.22 -53.34 -12.55
N PRO A 159 20.49 -53.27 -12.99
CA PRO A 159 21.65 -53.40 -12.11
C PRO A 159 21.65 -52.39 -10.96
N ALA A 160 22.18 -52.81 -9.80
CA ALA A 160 22.26 -51.98 -8.60
C ALA A 160 23.04 -50.66 -8.84
N GLU A 161 24.10 -50.68 -9.65
CA GLU A 161 24.88 -49.47 -10.00
C GLU A 161 24.04 -48.42 -10.72
N CYS A 162 23.21 -48.84 -11.68
CA CYS A 162 22.33 -47.93 -12.40
C CYS A 162 21.29 -47.29 -11.47
N ARG A 163 20.77 -48.06 -10.50
CA ARG A 163 19.83 -47.56 -9.49
C ARG A 163 20.50 -46.57 -8.52
N ILE A 164 21.71 -46.88 -8.06
CA ILE A 164 22.50 -45.97 -7.21
C ILE A 164 22.76 -44.66 -7.96
N HIS A 165 23.18 -44.74 -9.23
CA HIS A 165 23.44 -43.57 -10.05
C HIS A 165 22.18 -42.73 -10.27
N ALA A 166 21.03 -43.35 -10.52
CA ALA A 166 19.74 -42.66 -10.65
C ALA A 166 19.41 -41.84 -9.38
N LEU A 167 19.50 -42.46 -8.19
CA LEU A 167 19.25 -41.77 -6.92
C LEU A 167 20.28 -40.66 -6.64
N GLU A 168 21.54 -40.82 -7.06
CA GLU A 168 22.54 -39.75 -6.97
C GLU A 168 22.17 -38.55 -7.85
N MET A 169 21.64 -38.79 -9.04
CA MET A 169 21.20 -37.75 -9.95
C MET A 169 19.93 -37.05 -9.46
N GLU A 170 18.97 -37.80 -8.91
CA GLU A 170 17.78 -37.24 -8.25
C GLU A 170 18.18 -36.35 -7.06
N LEU A 171 19.08 -36.80 -6.20
CA LEU A 171 19.57 -36.01 -5.07
C LEU A 171 20.26 -34.72 -5.52
N LYS A 172 21.02 -34.76 -6.62
CA LYS A 172 21.62 -33.55 -7.22
C LYS A 172 20.55 -32.60 -7.74
N LEU A 173 19.52 -33.13 -8.41
CA LEU A 173 18.40 -32.34 -8.92
C LEU A 173 17.64 -31.65 -7.77
N CYS A 174 17.29 -32.36 -6.70
CA CYS A 174 16.63 -31.77 -5.54
C CYS A 174 17.48 -30.63 -4.94
N LYS A 175 18.80 -30.82 -4.81
CA LYS A 175 19.71 -29.76 -4.32
C LYS A 175 19.67 -28.51 -5.22
N GLN A 176 19.67 -28.70 -6.54
CA GLN A 176 19.58 -27.59 -7.50
C GLN A 176 18.23 -26.88 -7.41
N GLN A 177 17.13 -27.63 -7.31
CA GLN A 177 15.78 -27.08 -7.16
C GLN A 177 15.63 -26.28 -5.87
N ILE A 178 16.11 -26.81 -4.74
CA ILE A 178 16.11 -26.11 -3.44
C ILE A 178 16.91 -24.80 -3.55
N ALA A 179 18.12 -24.84 -4.11
CA ALA A 179 18.94 -23.63 -4.28
C ALA A 179 18.26 -22.58 -5.17
N GLY A 180 17.58 -23.01 -6.24
CA GLY A 180 16.76 -22.13 -7.08
C GLY A 180 15.62 -21.49 -6.30
N LEU A 181 14.83 -22.30 -5.58
CA LEU A 181 13.71 -21.83 -4.76
C LEU A 181 14.16 -20.85 -3.66
N GLU A 182 15.31 -21.07 -3.03
CA GLU A 182 15.88 -20.14 -2.05
C GLU A 182 16.25 -18.79 -2.67
N LEU A 183 16.76 -18.78 -3.89
CA LEU A 183 17.04 -17.54 -4.63
C LEU A 183 15.73 -16.80 -4.94
N PHE A 184 14.71 -17.51 -5.46
CA PHE A 184 13.39 -16.93 -5.71
C PHE A 184 12.73 -16.41 -4.43
N TYR A 185 12.90 -17.11 -3.30
CA TYR A 185 12.42 -16.65 -2.00
C TYR A 185 13.05 -15.33 -1.60
N LYS A 186 14.38 -15.19 -1.75
CA LYS A 186 15.10 -13.95 -1.45
C LYS A 186 14.63 -12.79 -2.33
N ASP A 187 14.43 -13.02 -3.63
CA ASP A 187 13.93 -12.00 -4.55
C ASP A 187 12.50 -11.57 -4.20
N GLU A 188 11.59 -12.53 -3.99
CA GLU A 188 10.21 -12.23 -3.64
C GLU A 188 10.08 -11.54 -2.28
N LYS A 189 10.98 -11.86 -1.33
CA LYS A 189 11.06 -11.17 -0.04
C LYS A 189 11.47 -9.71 -0.20
N ARG A 190 12.45 -9.41 -1.06
CA ARG A 190 12.81 -8.01 -1.37
C ARG A 190 11.64 -7.24 -1.95
N ARG A 191 10.89 -7.85 -2.89
CA ARG A 191 9.69 -7.23 -3.48
C ARG A 191 8.62 -6.94 -2.43
N LEU A 192 8.40 -7.87 -1.49
CA LEU A 192 7.49 -7.66 -0.36
C LEU A 192 7.93 -6.48 0.50
N ASP A 193 9.21 -6.39 0.84
CA ASP A 193 9.75 -5.35 1.71
C ASP A 193 9.65 -3.97 1.03
N THR A 194 10.02 -3.86 -0.26
CA THR A 194 9.80 -2.63 -1.06
C THR A 194 8.33 -2.22 -1.09
N ALA A 195 7.40 -3.17 -1.30
CA ALA A 195 5.97 -2.85 -1.31
C ALA A 195 5.47 -2.36 0.06
N LYS A 196 6.03 -2.87 1.17
CA LYS A 196 5.72 -2.41 2.53
C LYS A 196 6.26 -0.99 2.78
N GLU A 197 7.46 -0.69 2.32
CA GLU A 197 8.06 0.65 2.41
C GLU A 197 7.25 1.67 1.61
N GLU A 198 6.83 1.33 0.39
CA GLU A 198 5.93 2.15 -0.43
C GLU A 198 4.58 2.38 0.25
N LEU A 199 4.00 1.34 0.87
CA LEU A 199 2.76 1.50 1.63
C LEU A 199 2.95 2.41 2.85
N ALA A 200 4.09 2.29 3.54
CA ALA A 200 4.43 3.15 4.68
C ALA A 200 4.57 4.62 4.25
N SER A 201 5.21 4.89 3.11
CA SER A 201 5.31 6.25 2.58
C SER A 201 3.96 6.81 2.11
N MET A 202 3.09 5.97 1.56
CA MET A 202 1.72 6.35 1.18
C MET A 202 0.82 6.66 2.38
N LYS A 203 1.04 6.02 3.54
CA LYS A 203 0.23 6.26 4.76
C LYS A 203 0.40 7.66 5.35
N TYR A 204 1.31 8.50 4.83
CA TYR A 204 1.35 9.91 5.18
C TYR A 204 0.17 10.66 4.56
N HIS A 205 -0.82 11.03 5.39
CA HIS A 205 -1.92 11.88 4.96
C HIS A 205 -1.83 13.27 5.62
N PRO A 206 -1.43 14.33 4.89
CA PRO A 206 -1.43 15.72 5.40
C PRO A 206 -2.81 16.22 5.85
N MET A 207 -3.87 15.55 5.41
CA MET A 207 -5.27 15.87 5.69
C MET A 207 -5.97 14.75 6.47
N GLU A 208 -5.22 13.83 7.11
CA GLU A 208 -5.79 13.03 8.19
C GLU A 208 -6.06 14.03 9.32
N GLU A 209 -7.28 14.58 9.29
CA GLU A 209 -7.93 15.17 10.44
C GLU A 209 -7.48 14.37 11.65
N ARG A 210 -6.90 15.08 12.64
CA ARG A 210 -6.84 14.62 14.03
C ARG A 210 -8.11 13.83 14.26
N LYS A 211 -8.05 12.49 14.21
CA LYS A 211 -9.08 11.67 14.82
C LYS A 211 -8.99 12.09 16.27
N THR A 212 -9.94 12.93 16.61
CA THR A 212 -10.07 13.55 17.90
C THR A 212 -9.94 12.43 18.90
N ILE A 213 -8.92 12.57 19.75
CA ILE A 213 -8.89 11.97 21.07
C ILE A 213 -10.10 12.58 21.79
N SER A 214 -11.33 12.18 21.46
CA SER A 214 -12.56 12.57 22.16
C SER A 214 -12.91 11.57 23.27
N GLN A 215 -12.02 10.62 23.54
CA GLN A 215 -12.15 9.67 24.64
C GLN A 215 -11.02 9.81 25.67
N ARG A 216 -10.68 11.03 26.07
CA ARG A 216 -10.09 11.27 27.39
C ARG A 216 -10.26 12.71 27.84
N GLY A 217 -11.14 12.91 28.83
CA GLY A 217 -11.09 14.08 29.69
C GLY A 217 -12.05 15.20 29.32
N ASN A 218 -13.30 15.04 29.73
CA ASN A 218 -14.22 16.12 30.00
C ASN A 218 -13.55 17.18 30.91
N LYS A 219 -13.12 18.32 30.35
CA LYS A 219 -12.76 19.52 31.12
C LYS A 219 -13.38 20.73 30.44
N HIS A 220 -14.49 21.19 31.02
CA HIS A 220 -15.13 22.46 30.72
C HIS A 220 -14.10 23.61 30.77
N VAL A 221 -13.62 24.06 29.62
CA VAL A 221 -12.90 25.34 29.51
C VAL A 221 -13.95 26.44 29.46
N LYS A 222 -14.15 27.12 30.60
CA LYS A 222 -14.99 28.31 30.69
C LYS A 222 -14.46 29.39 29.75
N ARG A 223 -15.30 29.83 28.82
CA ARG A 223 -15.05 30.94 27.90
C ARG A 223 -14.86 32.22 28.72
N LYS A 224 -13.68 32.85 28.68
CA LYS A 224 -13.49 34.20 29.22
C LYS A 224 -14.30 35.17 28.37
N LYS A 225 -15.30 35.82 28.97
CA LYS A 225 -16.04 36.94 28.39
C LYS A 225 -15.05 38.09 28.22
N LEU A 226 -14.86 38.57 26.99
CA LEU A 226 -14.21 39.86 26.74
C LEU A 226 -15.14 40.95 27.27
N THR A 227 -14.68 41.68 28.28
CA THR A 227 -15.30 42.90 28.77
C THR A 227 -15.20 43.97 27.68
N ILE A 228 -16.35 44.43 27.20
CA ILE A 228 -16.46 45.61 26.34
C ILE A 228 -16.10 46.82 27.20
N CYS A 229 -15.00 47.50 26.89
CA CYS A 229 -14.66 48.77 27.51
C CYS A 229 -15.47 49.86 26.79
N ASN A 230 -16.62 50.23 27.35
CA ASN A 230 -17.31 51.46 27.00
C ASN A 230 -16.64 52.61 27.78
N SER A 231 -15.69 53.28 27.15
CA SER A 231 -15.30 54.63 27.55
C SER A 231 -14.94 55.44 26.31
N CYS A 232 -15.91 56.19 25.81
CA CYS A 232 -15.73 57.51 25.21
C CYS A 232 -17.12 58.05 24.85
N GLU A 233 -17.83 58.51 25.88
CA GLU A 233 -18.79 59.60 25.71
C GLU A 233 -18.10 60.91 26.06
N SER A 234 -18.50 61.95 25.31
CA SER A 234 -18.30 63.39 25.53
C SER A 234 -16.98 64.04 25.10
N LEU A 235 -17.08 64.82 24.02
CA LEU A 235 -16.60 66.19 23.78
C LEU A 235 -16.81 66.46 22.27
N ILE A 236 -17.99 66.86 21.81
CA ILE A 236 -18.45 68.27 21.72
C ILE A 236 -17.29 69.27 21.67
N CYS A 237 -16.82 69.53 20.45
CA CYS A 237 -16.79 70.84 19.79
C CYS A 237 -16.61 70.60 18.28
#